data_AF-A0A9E1ESE2-F1
#
_entry.id   AF-A0A9E1ESE2-F1
#
_cell.length_a   1.000
_cell.length_b   1.000
_cell.length_c   1.000
_cell.angle_alpha   90.00
_cell.angle_beta   90.00
_cell.angle_gamma   90.00
#
_symmetry.space_group_name_H-M   'P 1'
#
loop_
_entity.id
_entity.type
_entity.pdbx_description
1 polymer ?
#
loop_
_entity_poly.entity_id
_entity_poly.type
_entity_poly.pdbx_seq_one_letter_code
_entity_poly.pdbx_strand_id
1 'polypeptide(L)'
;MKTLKSFMLLVGILLGSTVFYSCLDDDDAYSEFWRDSVQAIVTVKPLSDNSYYIQLDDSTTLFPTNSYVPENLKEIRAFVVYKNDEKKTEGYDQSVQLLRMDTLLTKPIAPDLGSENDSYYGTDMLALNGGSIWSKNGVWIEDGYITFDFYIQRGYNDNVKHFLNLVQTNSADPYELEFRHNAYGNIDSSLRPSAGLVSFKLDKLPSTEGKTVKLKIKYKSFASNDYNTVELDYKSKDTGDTEE
;
A
#
# COMPACT_ATOMS: atom_id res chain seq x y z
N MET A 1 -49.53 -35.84 -40.68
CA MET A 1 -48.61 -34.68 -40.79
C MET A 1 -48.55 -33.80 -39.54
N LYS A 2 -49.62 -33.65 -38.74
CA LYS A 2 -49.59 -32.80 -37.52
C LYS A 2 -48.78 -33.41 -36.36
N THR A 3 -48.86 -34.73 -36.16
CA THR A 3 -48.13 -35.45 -35.11
C THR A 3 -46.61 -35.56 -35.36
N LEU A 4 -46.19 -35.70 -36.62
CA LEU A 4 -44.78 -35.76 -37.00
C LEU A 4 -44.06 -34.42 -36.83
N LYS A 5 -44.76 -33.30 -37.07
CA LYS A 5 -44.25 -31.93 -36.83
C LYS A 5 -44.10 -31.63 -35.34
N SER A 6 -45.04 -32.08 -34.51
CA SER A 6 -44.94 -31.96 -33.05
C SER A 6 -43.81 -32.83 -32.46
N PHE A 7 -43.55 -34.01 -33.05
CA PHE A 7 -42.45 -34.87 -32.62
C PHE A 7 -41.07 -34.29 -32.97
N MET A 8 -40.90 -33.72 -34.18
CA MET A 8 -39.66 -33.03 -34.56
C MET A 8 -39.39 -31.77 -33.74
N LEU A 9 -40.42 -31.07 -33.28
CA LEU A 9 -40.27 -29.88 -32.43
C LEU A 9 -39.77 -30.24 -31.02
N LEU A 10 -40.27 -31.35 -30.46
CA LEU A 10 -39.85 -31.86 -29.15
C LEU A 10 -38.40 -32.37 -29.15
N VAL A 11 -37.98 -33.06 -30.22
CA VAL A 11 -36.59 -33.52 -30.37
C VAL A 11 -35.63 -32.34 -30.61
N GLY A 12 -36.06 -31.30 -31.33
CA GLY A 12 -35.26 -30.08 -31.55
C GLY A 12 -35.00 -29.28 -30.27
N ILE A 13 -35.98 -29.22 -29.35
CA ILE A 13 -35.82 -28.55 -28.04
C ILE A 13 -34.90 -29.36 -27.11
N LEU A 14 -34.98 -30.70 -27.17
CA LEU A 14 -34.16 -31.59 -26.33
C LEU A 14 -32.70 -31.69 -26.79
N LEU A 15 -32.42 -31.44 -28.08
CA LEU A 15 -31.06 -31.40 -28.65
C LEU A 15 -30.45 -29.98 -28.63
N GLY A 16 -31.27 -28.93 -28.51
CA GLY A 16 -30.80 -27.55 -28.39
C GLY A 16 -30.25 -27.20 -27.01
N SER A 17 -30.59 -27.96 -25.97
CA SER A 17 -30.12 -27.74 -24.59
C SER A 17 -28.77 -28.37 -24.28
N THR A 18 -28.22 -29.22 -25.16
CA THR A 18 -26.91 -29.86 -24.95
C THR A 18 -25.74 -29.12 -25.62
N VAL A 19 -26.01 -28.07 -26.40
CA VAL A 19 -24.99 -27.27 -27.10
C VAL A 19 -24.61 -25.97 -26.39
N PHE A 20 -25.14 -25.72 -25.18
CA PHE A 20 -24.72 -24.61 -24.31
C PHE A 20 -23.88 -25.05 -23.11
N TYR A 21 -23.16 -26.16 -23.20
CA TYR A 21 -21.95 -26.31 -22.38
C TYR A 21 -20.89 -25.38 -22.96
N SER A 22 -21.02 -24.08 -22.68
CA SER A 22 -19.84 -23.21 -22.66
C SER A 22 -18.84 -23.88 -21.75
N CYS A 23 -17.59 -23.96 -22.19
CA CYS A 23 -16.47 -24.50 -21.44
C CYS A 23 -16.64 -24.24 -19.94
N LEU A 24 -16.78 -25.32 -19.17
CA LEU A 24 -16.32 -25.33 -17.79
C LEU A 24 -14.82 -25.07 -17.91
N ASP A 25 -14.45 -23.79 -17.86
CA ASP A 25 -13.04 -23.42 -17.86
C ASP A 25 -12.51 -23.89 -16.51
N ASP A 26 -11.69 -24.94 -16.52
CA ASP A 26 -10.98 -25.49 -15.36
C ASP A 26 -9.88 -24.52 -14.87
N ASP A 27 -10.18 -23.22 -14.86
CA ASP A 27 -9.34 -22.17 -14.28
C ASP A 27 -9.61 -21.98 -12.77
N ASP A 28 -10.38 -22.89 -12.17
CA ASP A 28 -10.70 -22.89 -10.75
C ASP A 28 -9.43 -23.00 -9.90
N ALA A 29 -8.44 -23.82 -10.28
CA ALA A 29 -7.26 -24.08 -9.45
C ALA A 29 -6.44 -22.81 -9.12
N TYR A 30 -6.35 -21.86 -10.06
CA TYR A 30 -5.67 -20.57 -9.79
C TYR A 30 -6.51 -19.70 -8.85
N SER A 31 -7.84 -19.66 -9.05
CA SER A 31 -8.77 -18.98 -8.16
C SER A 31 -8.75 -19.58 -6.74
N GLU A 32 -8.68 -20.91 -6.62
CA GLU A 32 -8.58 -21.63 -5.35
C GLU A 32 -7.26 -21.31 -4.61
N PHE A 33 -6.16 -21.15 -5.34
CA PHE A 33 -4.87 -20.81 -4.73
C PHE A 33 -4.92 -19.44 -4.03
N TRP A 34 -5.61 -18.46 -4.62
CA TRP A 34 -5.75 -17.12 -4.03
C TRP A 34 -6.97 -16.98 -3.10
N ARG A 35 -7.84 -17.99 -3.07
CA ARG A 35 -8.98 -18.06 -2.15
C ARG A 35 -8.50 -17.90 -0.70
N ASP A 36 -9.17 -17.01 0.04
CA ASP A 36 -8.88 -16.65 1.43
C ASP A 36 -7.53 -15.96 1.67
N SER A 37 -6.83 -15.52 0.61
CA SER A 37 -5.64 -14.69 0.76
C SER A 37 -5.99 -13.26 1.18
N VAL A 38 -5.17 -12.71 2.06
CA VAL A 38 -5.25 -11.35 2.57
C VAL A 38 -4.09 -10.56 2.00
N GLN A 39 -4.38 -9.37 1.49
CA GLN A 39 -3.36 -8.40 1.11
C GLN A 39 -3.20 -7.41 2.26
N ALA A 40 -1.96 -7.02 2.59
CA ALA A 40 -1.70 -6.04 3.63
C ALA A 40 -0.45 -5.20 3.33
N ILE A 41 -0.45 -3.96 3.82
CA ILE A 41 0.79 -3.19 3.99
C ILE A 41 1.23 -3.38 5.44
N VAL A 42 2.48 -3.79 5.63
CA VAL A 42 2.98 -4.23 6.93
C VAL A 42 4.38 -3.71 7.17
N THR A 43 4.87 -3.84 8.40
CA THR A 43 6.29 -3.66 8.71
C THR A 43 6.95 -5.01 8.98
N VAL A 44 7.99 -5.34 8.23
CA VAL A 44 8.86 -6.48 8.52
C VAL A 44 9.74 -6.12 9.71
N LYS A 45 9.82 -6.99 10.72
CA LYS A 45 10.60 -6.78 11.96
C LYS A 45 11.60 -7.94 12.14
N PRO A 46 12.88 -7.73 11.79
CA PRO A 46 13.91 -8.76 11.94
C PRO A 46 14.10 -9.18 13.40
N LEU A 47 14.41 -10.46 13.59
CA LEU A 47 14.81 -11.06 14.85
C LEU A 47 16.30 -11.44 14.81
N SER A 48 16.86 -11.84 15.96
CA SER A 48 18.30 -12.09 16.11
C SER A 48 18.83 -13.34 15.37
N ASP A 49 17.94 -14.25 14.94
CA ASP A 49 18.25 -15.55 14.34
C ASP A 49 17.98 -15.61 12.83
N ASN A 50 18.01 -14.46 12.14
CA ASN A 50 17.67 -14.32 10.72
C ASN A 50 16.21 -14.75 10.41
N SER A 51 15.36 -14.85 11.43
CA SER A 51 13.91 -14.89 11.30
C SER A 51 13.32 -13.49 11.48
N TYR A 52 12.01 -13.37 11.35
CA TYR A 52 11.31 -12.10 11.49
C TYR A 52 9.85 -12.33 11.84
N TYR A 53 9.23 -11.30 12.40
CA TYR A 53 7.78 -11.20 12.45
C TYR A 53 7.31 -10.03 11.60
N ILE A 54 6.01 -9.94 11.41
CA ILE A 54 5.36 -8.90 10.62
C ILE A 54 4.43 -8.13 11.55
N GLN A 55 4.59 -6.82 11.63
CA GLN A 55 3.66 -5.93 12.31
C GLN A 55 2.60 -5.47 11.29
N LEU A 56 1.34 -5.86 11.49
CA LEU A 56 0.23 -5.54 10.59
C LEU A 56 -0.30 -4.13 10.82
N ASP A 57 -0.50 -3.76 12.08
CA ASP A 57 -0.98 -2.45 12.51
C ASP A 57 -0.28 -2.04 13.82
N ASP A 58 -0.76 -1.04 14.54
CA ASP A 58 -0.15 -0.57 15.80
C ASP A 58 -0.05 -1.63 16.91
N SER A 59 -0.81 -2.72 16.81
CA SER A 59 -0.94 -3.74 17.87
C SER A 59 -0.86 -5.19 17.38
N THR A 60 -1.25 -5.48 16.14
CA THR A 60 -1.38 -6.84 15.63
C THR A 60 -0.08 -7.35 15.00
N THR A 61 0.36 -8.51 15.46
CA THR A 61 1.58 -9.20 15.01
C THR A 61 1.28 -10.52 14.30
N LEU A 62 2.01 -10.77 13.20
CA LEU A 62 1.90 -11.98 12.40
C LEU A 62 3.26 -12.70 12.37
N PHE A 63 3.25 -14.02 12.53
CA PHE A 63 4.44 -14.86 12.42
C PHE A 63 4.40 -15.72 11.14
N PRO A 64 5.35 -15.55 10.21
CA PRO A 64 5.47 -16.42 9.04
C PRO A 64 5.87 -17.86 9.42
N THR A 65 5.09 -18.85 9.03
CA THR A 65 5.35 -20.27 9.35
C THR A 65 6.10 -21.01 8.24
N ASN A 66 6.14 -20.46 7.03
CA ASN A 66 6.88 -20.99 5.89
C ASN A 66 8.27 -20.34 5.76
N SER A 67 9.18 -20.97 4.99
CA SER A 67 10.57 -20.53 4.84
C SER A 67 10.77 -19.29 3.95
N TYR A 68 9.76 -18.45 3.81
CA TYR A 68 9.85 -17.22 3.01
C TYR A 68 10.70 -16.21 3.78
N VAL A 69 11.86 -15.80 3.25
CA VAL A 69 12.73 -14.78 3.85
C VAL A 69 13.22 -13.84 2.76
N PRO A 70 13.06 -12.50 2.89
CA PRO A 70 13.60 -11.56 1.92
C PRO A 70 15.13 -11.55 1.95
N GLU A 71 15.78 -11.39 0.79
CA GLU A 71 17.25 -11.45 0.65
C GLU A 71 18.00 -10.43 1.52
N ASN A 72 17.40 -9.28 1.79
CA ASN A 72 17.98 -8.23 2.63
C ASN A 72 17.05 -7.94 3.82
N LEU A 73 16.98 -8.91 4.73
CA LEU A 73 16.12 -8.83 5.91
C LEU A 73 16.52 -7.64 6.79
N LYS A 74 15.62 -6.67 6.88
CA LYS A 74 15.76 -5.45 7.68
C LYS A 74 14.38 -4.92 8.05
N GLU A 75 14.32 -3.98 8.99
CA GLU A 75 13.06 -3.27 9.22
C GLU A 75 12.69 -2.45 7.98
N ILE A 76 11.54 -2.77 7.38
CA ILE A 76 11.04 -2.11 6.17
C ILE A 76 9.53 -2.29 6.04
N ARG A 77 8.86 -1.33 5.40
CA ARG A 77 7.46 -1.50 4.99
C ARG A 77 7.39 -2.43 3.78
N ALA A 78 6.38 -3.29 3.72
CA ALA A 78 6.19 -4.24 2.63
C ALA A 78 4.71 -4.38 2.30
N PHE A 79 4.44 -4.67 1.02
CA PHE A 79 3.17 -5.24 0.61
C PHE A 79 3.30 -6.77 0.72
N VAL A 80 2.36 -7.41 1.41
CA VAL A 80 2.32 -8.85 1.56
C VAL A 80 1.00 -9.42 1.08
N VAL A 81 1.05 -10.64 0.57
CA VAL A 81 -0.12 -11.49 0.37
C VAL A 81 0.08 -12.75 1.19
N TYR A 82 -0.86 -13.05 2.09
CA TYR A 82 -0.73 -14.16 3.03
C TYR A 82 -2.04 -14.92 3.23
N LYS A 83 -1.95 -16.11 3.79
CA LYS A 83 -3.09 -16.86 4.34
C LYS A 83 -2.87 -17.11 5.82
N ASN A 84 -3.95 -17.17 6.59
CA ASN A 84 -3.86 -17.61 7.99
C ASN A 84 -3.45 -19.08 8.04
N ASP A 85 -2.56 -19.41 8.98
CA ASP A 85 -2.14 -20.78 9.27
C ASP A 85 -2.87 -21.26 10.54
N GLU A 86 -3.33 -22.51 10.52
CA GLU A 86 -3.94 -23.14 11.70
C GLU A 86 -2.91 -23.37 12.82
N LYS A 87 -1.64 -23.54 12.44
CA LYS A 87 -0.54 -23.70 13.39
C LYS A 87 -0.27 -22.37 14.08
N LYS A 88 -0.63 -22.27 15.37
CA LYS A 88 -0.32 -21.11 16.21
C LYS A 88 1.15 -21.10 16.64
N THR A 89 1.75 -19.92 16.57
CA THR A 89 3.05 -19.60 17.15
C THR A 89 2.83 -18.77 18.41
N GLU A 90 3.34 -19.24 19.54
CA GLU A 90 3.20 -18.54 20.82
C GLU A 90 3.90 -17.16 20.78
N GLY A 91 3.28 -16.16 21.39
CA GLY A 91 3.81 -14.79 21.44
C GLY A 91 3.40 -13.87 20.29
N TYR A 92 2.66 -14.37 19.31
CA TYR A 92 2.14 -13.58 18.17
C TYR A 92 0.62 -13.73 18.03
N ASP A 93 -0.06 -12.71 17.51
CA ASP A 93 -1.52 -12.71 17.38
C ASP A 93 -2.00 -13.71 16.33
N GLN A 94 -1.25 -13.84 15.24
CA GLN A 94 -1.57 -14.73 14.12
C GLN A 94 -0.33 -15.44 13.60
N SER A 95 -0.53 -16.61 13.02
CA SER A 95 0.48 -17.31 12.25
C SER A 95 0.01 -17.39 10.81
N VAL A 96 0.92 -17.17 9.86
CA VAL A 96 0.56 -16.94 8.46
C VAL A 96 1.52 -17.65 7.50
N GLN A 97 0.99 -18.07 6.36
CA GLN A 97 1.78 -18.52 5.22
C GLN A 97 1.89 -17.38 4.21
N LEU A 98 3.11 -16.95 3.94
CA LEU A 98 3.37 -15.90 2.96
C LEU A 98 3.32 -16.47 1.54
N LEU A 99 2.50 -15.84 0.70
CA LEU A 99 2.40 -16.13 -0.73
C LEU A 99 3.24 -15.15 -1.56
N ARG A 100 3.33 -13.90 -1.10
CA ARG A 100 4.09 -12.84 -1.76
C ARG A 100 4.53 -11.79 -0.75
N MET A 101 5.70 -11.21 -0.99
CA MET A 101 6.17 -10.00 -0.32
C MET A 101 6.92 -9.13 -1.33
N ASP A 102 6.56 -7.86 -1.42
CA ASP A 102 7.30 -6.85 -2.15
C ASP A 102 7.64 -5.71 -1.19
N THR A 103 8.91 -5.32 -1.12
CA THR A 103 9.31 -4.18 -0.29
C THR A 103 8.69 -2.90 -0.81
N LEU A 104 8.20 -2.08 0.10
CA LEU A 104 7.66 -0.77 -0.18
C LEU A 104 8.75 0.30 -0.06
N LEU A 105 8.74 1.30 -0.94
CA LEU A 105 9.63 2.45 -0.81
C LEU A 105 9.43 3.08 0.58
N THR A 106 10.45 2.95 1.44
CA THR A 106 10.40 3.39 2.82
C THR A 106 11.51 4.42 3.04
N LYS A 107 11.17 5.62 3.49
CA LYS A 107 12.11 6.74 3.65
C LYS A 107 11.94 7.41 5.01
N PRO A 108 12.97 8.07 5.57
CA PRO A 108 12.76 8.98 6.69
C PRO A 108 12.10 10.28 6.23
N ILE A 109 11.59 11.08 7.17
CA ILE A 109 11.31 12.50 6.91
C ILE A 109 12.60 13.19 6.44
N ALA A 110 12.49 13.90 5.32
CA ALA A 110 13.57 14.63 4.67
C ALA A 110 13.82 15.98 5.37
N PRO A 111 15.08 16.46 5.40
CA PRO A 111 15.41 17.73 6.03
C PRO A 111 14.78 18.91 5.26
N ASP A 112 14.41 19.96 5.99
CA ASP A 112 14.04 21.23 5.40
C ASP A 112 15.27 21.94 4.84
N LEU A 113 15.22 22.31 3.55
CA LEU A 113 16.27 23.06 2.86
C LEU A 113 15.88 24.54 2.65
N GLY A 114 14.80 25.00 3.29
CA GLY A 114 14.31 26.37 3.19
C GLY A 114 13.94 26.73 1.74
N SER A 115 14.58 27.78 1.21
CA SER A 115 14.30 28.26 -0.15
C SER A 115 14.68 27.29 -1.26
N GLU A 116 15.51 26.27 -0.98
CA GLU A 116 15.94 25.30 -1.99
C GLU A 116 14.95 24.14 -2.17
N ASN A 117 13.96 23.99 -1.28
CA ASN A 117 13.00 22.89 -1.29
C ASN A 117 12.33 22.69 -2.65
N ASP A 118 11.86 23.77 -3.29
CA ASP A 118 11.16 23.69 -4.57
C ASP A 118 12.06 23.13 -5.68
N SER A 119 13.34 23.54 -5.70
CA SER A 119 14.30 23.09 -6.70
C SER A 119 14.78 21.66 -6.48
N TYR A 120 14.91 21.24 -5.21
CA TYR A 120 15.44 19.94 -4.84
C TYR A 120 14.36 18.86 -4.76
N TYR A 121 13.31 19.10 -3.97
CA TYR A 121 12.20 18.17 -3.75
C TYR A 121 11.08 18.28 -4.80
N GLY A 122 11.08 19.34 -5.61
CA GLY A 122 10.11 19.55 -6.67
C GLY A 122 8.78 20.16 -6.21
N THR A 123 8.00 20.54 -7.20
CA THR A 123 6.64 21.09 -7.05
C THR A 123 5.66 20.45 -8.04
N ASP A 124 6.01 19.25 -8.54
CA ASP A 124 5.18 18.50 -9.46
C ASP A 124 3.94 17.97 -8.74
N MET A 125 2.81 18.00 -9.42
CA MET A 125 1.54 17.61 -8.82
C MET A 125 1.42 16.09 -8.67
N LEU A 126 0.68 15.67 -7.66
CA LEU A 126 0.27 14.28 -7.42
C LEU A 126 -1.22 14.24 -7.04
N ALA A 127 -1.80 13.07 -6.81
CA ALA A 127 -3.12 12.98 -6.17
C ALA A 127 -3.13 11.80 -5.21
N LEU A 128 -3.76 11.95 -4.06
CA LEU A 128 -4.00 10.81 -3.17
C LEU A 128 -5.15 9.96 -3.72
N ASN A 129 -5.03 8.65 -3.58
CA ASN A 129 -6.03 7.70 -4.07
C ASN A 129 -7.24 7.64 -3.13
N GLY A 130 -8.26 8.45 -3.40
CA GLY A 130 -9.52 8.45 -2.64
C GLY A 130 -10.35 7.15 -2.77
N GLY A 131 -9.99 6.25 -3.68
CA GLY A 131 -10.57 4.91 -3.82
C GLY A 131 -9.67 3.81 -3.29
N SER A 132 -8.66 4.14 -2.47
CA SER A 132 -7.72 3.15 -1.95
C SER A 132 -8.43 2.11 -1.10
N ILE A 133 -8.01 0.84 -1.27
CA ILE A 133 -8.51 -0.29 -0.48
C ILE A 133 -8.01 -0.26 0.97
N TRP A 134 -6.96 0.52 1.25
CA TRP A 134 -6.30 0.62 2.55
C TRP A 134 -6.89 1.74 3.42
N SER A 135 -7.24 2.86 2.79
CA SER A 135 -7.74 4.05 3.50
C SER A 135 -8.59 4.92 2.58
N LYS A 136 -9.69 5.47 3.11
CA LYS A 136 -10.62 6.33 2.36
C LYS A 136 -9.96 7.53 1.66
N ASN A 137 -8.81 8.00 2.17
CA ASN A 137 -8.13 9.19 1.63
C ASN A 137 -6.80 8.87 0.95
N GLY A 138 -6.47 7.58 0.73
CA GLY A 138 -5.18 7.19 0.17
C GLY A 138 -3.97 7.54 1.06
N VAL A 139 -4.21 7.79 2.35
CA VAL A 139 -3.16 8.07 3.33
C VAL A 139 -3.59 7.55 4.71
N TRP A 140 -2.65 7.00 5.45
CA TRP A 140 -2.90 6.47 6.80
C TRP A 140 -1.61 6.32 7.60
N ILE A 141 -1.72 6.13 8.91
CA ILE A 141 -0.60 5.97 9.84
C ILE A 141 -0.76 4.63 10.56
N GLU A 142 0.33 3.86 10.61
CA GLU A 142 0.44 2.61 11.38
C GLU A 142 1.91 2.32 11.69
N ASP A 143 2.17 1.70 12.84
CA ASP A 143 3.48 1.25 13.31
C ASP A 143 4.57 2.34 13.25
N GLY A 144 4.18 3.61 13.45
CA GLY A 144 5.11 4.75 13.37
C GLY A 144 5.50 5.16 11.95
N TYR A 145 4.77 4.71 10.93
CA TYR A 145 4.92 5.12 9.54
C TYR A 145 3.65 5.80 9.03
N ILE A 146 3.80 6.82 8.19
CA ILE A 146 2.73 7.31 7.32
C ILE A 146 2.89 6.67 5.94
N THR A 147 1.82 6.17 5.36
CA THR A 147 1.83 5.57 4.02
C THR A 147 0.89 6.32 3.10
N PHE A 148 1.34 6.55 1.87
CA PHE A 148 0.58 7.20 0.80
C PHE A 148 0.32 6.21 -0.33
N ASP A 149 -0.95 6.04 -0.69
CA ASP A 149 -1.43 5.48 -1.95
C ASP A 149 -1.81 6.65 -2.85
N PHE A 150 -1.06 6.83 -3.93
CA PHE A 150 -1.10 8.05 -4.72
C PHE A 150 -1.00 7.77 -6.21
N TYR A 151 -1.38 8.76 -6.99
CA TYR A 151 -1.17 8.82 -8.43
C TYR A 151 -0.20 9.96 -8.75
N ILE A 152 0.69 9.72 -9.71
CA ILE A 152 1.55 10.74 -10.32
C ILE A 152 1.40 10.72 -11.84
N GLN A 153 1.54 11.88 -12.45
CA GLN A 153 1.77 11.94 -13.89
C GLN A 153 3.20 11.49 -14.17
N ARG A 154 3.36 10.60 -15.15
CA ARG A 154 4.67 10.17 -15.66
C ARG A 154 4.84 10.56 -17.13
N GLY A 155 6.07 10.56 -17.61
CA GLY A 155 6.39 10.63 -19.03
C GLY A 155 6.68 9.25 -19.62
N TYR A 156 7.03 9.22 -20.90
CA TYR A 156 7.39 7.98 -21.63
C TYR A 156 8.77 7.42 -21.25
N ASN A 157 9.64 8.23 -20.64
CA ASN A 157 10.98 7.77 -20.28
C ASN A 157 10.96 7.07 -18.91
N ASP A 158 10.78 5.75 -18.93
CA ASP A 158 10.76 4.92 -17.73
C ASP A 158 12.11 4.85 -16.98
N ASN A 159 13.20 5.38 -17.58
CA ASN A 159 14.49 5.48 -16.90
C ASN A 159 14.58 6.68 -15.95
N VAL A 160 13.67 7.65 -16.04
CA VAL A 160 13.65 8.80 -15.12
C VAL A 160 12.84 8.43 -13.89
N LYS A 161 13.55 8.18 -12.78
CA LYS A 161 12.93 7.90 -11.50
C LYS A 161 12.42 9.19 -10.87
N HIS A 162 11.13 9.22 -10.54
CA HIS A 162 10.52 10.32 -9.81
C HIS A 162 11.00 10.33 -8.35
N PHE A 163 11.11 11.52 -7.77
CA PHE A 163 11.62 11.72 -6.41
C PHE A 163 10.51 12.22 -5.49
N LEU A 164 10.13 11.38 -4.54
CA LEU A 164 9.04 11.60 -3.59
C LEU A 164 9.60 11.81 -2.19
N ASN A 165 9.20 12.87 -1.49
CA ASN A 165 9.71 13.17 -0.15
C ASN A 165 8.59 13.70 0.75
N LEU A 166 8.71 13.41 2.05
CA LEU A 166 7.93 14.06 3.09
C LEU A 166 8.85 15.00 3.84
N VAL A 167 8.52 16.30 3.84
CA VAL A 167 9.40 17.37 4.34
C VAL A 167 8.68 18.12 5.46
N GLN A 168 9.40 18.46 6.52
CA GLN A 168 8.88 19.30 7.60
C GLN A 168 9.18 20.77 7.30
N THR A 169 8.34 21.42 6.50
CA THR A 169 8.58 22.80 6.02
C THR A 169 8.11 23.89 6.98
N ASN A 170 7.34 23.53 8.03
CA ASN A 170 6.85 24.47 9.03
C ASN A 170 7.61 24.31 10.35
N SER A 171 8.54 25.22 10.63
CA SER A 171 9.31 25.19 11.88
C SER A 171 8.48 25.54 13.12
N ALA A 172 7.29 26.14 12.96
CA ALA A 172 6.42 26.53 14.06
C ALA A 172 5.42 25.42 14.46
N ASP A 173 5.09 24.51 13.55
CA ASP A 173 4.23 23.36 13.80
C ASP A 173 4.93 22.07 13.31
N PRO A 174 5.57 21.29 14.20
CA PRO A 174 6.29 20.09 13.81
C PRO A 174 5.38 18.99 13.26
N TYR A 175 4.06 19.09 13.47
CA TYR A 175 3.06 18.15 12.95
C TYR A 175 2.44 18.63 11.64
N GLU A 176 3.04 19.63 10.99
CA GLU A 176 2.70 20.01 9.62
C GLU A 176 3.85 19.64 8.67
N LEU A 177 3.56 18.70 7.78
CA LEU A 177 4.50 18.17 6.80
C LEU A 177 3.99 18.40 5.38
N GLU A 178 4.88 18.30 4.40
CA GLU A 178 4.57 18.47 3.00
C GLU A 178 5.06 17.28 2.17
N PHE A 179 4.14 16.65 1.44
CA PHE A 179 4.42 15.57 0.52
C PHE A 179 4.76 16.14 -0.87
N ARG A 180 6.05 16.06 -1.21
CA ARG A 180 6.69 16.67 -2.37
C ARG A 180 7.01 15.64 -3.44
N HIS A 181 6.93 16.08 -4.69
CA HIS A 181 7.19 15.27 -5.88
C HIS A 181 8.02 16.07 -6.88
N ASN A 182 9.10 15.44 -7.37
CA ASN A 182 9.92 15.91 -8.47
C ASN A 182 9.97 14.82 -9.56
N ALA A 183 9.37 15.11 -10.71
CA ALA A 183 9.38 14.25 -11.88
C ALA A 183 10.61 14.46 -12.76
N TYR A 184 11.48 15.43 -12.43
CA TYR A 184 12.62 15.84 -13.24
C TYR A 184 12.23 16.19 -14.69
N GLY A 185 11.07 16.83 -14.85
CA GLY A 185 10.51 17.18 -16.15
C GLY A 185 9.94 16.00 -16.95
N ASN A 186 9.91 14.77 -16.40
CA ASN A 186 9.33 13.60 -17.06
C ASN A 186 7.82 13.52 -16.80
N ILE A 187 7.06 14.46 -17.38
CA ILE A 187 5.61 14.54 -17.26
C ILE A 187 4.99 14.65 -18.64
N ASP A 188 4.05 13.76 -18.96
CA ASP A 188 3.21 13.86 -20.14
C ASP A 188 1.74 13.72 -19.75
N SER A 189 0.96 14.80 -19.84
CA SER A 189 -0.45 14.82 -19.42
C SER A 189 -1.40 14.00 -20.31
N SER A 190 -0.94 13.48 -21.45
CA SER A 190 -1.72 12.58 -22.30
C SER A 190 -1.74 11.14 -21.77
N LEU A 191 -0.77 10.78 -20.92
CA LEU A 191 -0.69 9.46 -20.30
C LEU A 191 -1.65 9.33 -19.12
N ARG A 192 -2.13 8.12 -18.86
CA ARG A 192 -2.86 7.85 -17.62
C ARG A 192 -1.90 7.97 -16.42
N PRO A 193 -2.29 8.65 -15.33
CA PRO A 193 -1.51 8.67 -14.10
C PRO A 193 -1.16 7.27 -13.61
N SER A 194 0.04 7.13 -13.06
CA SER A 194 0.55 5.88 -12.50
C SER A 194 0.33 5.85 -11.00
N ALA A 195 -0.19 4.73 -10.51
CA ALA A 195 -0.33 4.48 -9.07
C ALA A 195 1.03 4.20 -8.44
N GLY A 196 1.17 4.57 -7.17
CA GLY A 196 2.35 4.30 -6.37
C GLY A 196 1.99 4.20 -4.89
N LEU A 197 2.85 3.50 -4.16
CA LEU A 197 2.81 3.40 -2.71
C LEU A 197 4.17 3.81 -2.14
N VAL A 198 4.17 4.62 -1.08
CA VAL A 198 5.39 5.04 -0.38
C VAL A 198 5.09 5.22 1.10
N SER A 199 6.01 4.78 1.97
CA SER A 199 5.94 5.02 3.40
C SER A 199 7.07 5.91 3.89
N PHE A 200 6.76 6.73 4.89
CA PHE A 200 7.74 7.54 5.59
C PHE A 200 7.73 7.23 7.08
N LYS A 201 8.91 7.02 7.67
CA LYS A 201 9.06 6.82 9.11
C LYS A 201 8.88 8.15 9.83
N LEU A 202 8.06 8.16 10.88
CA LEU A 202 7.69 9.35 11.66
C LEU A 202 8.55 9.54 12.92
N ASP A 203 9.65 8.78 13.05
CA ASP A 203 10.54 8.76 14.21
C ASP A 203 11.31 10.07 14.48
N LYS A 204 11.28 11.00 13.52
CA LYS A 204 11.85 12.35 13.68
C LYS A 204 10.86 13.38 14.23
N LEU A 205 9.58 13.05 14.34
CA LEU A 205 8.59 13.94 14.94
C LEU A 205 8.78 13.97 16.46
N PRO A 206 8.53 15.11 17.12
CA PRO A 206 8.55 15.17 18.57
C PRO A 206 7.50 14.23 19.17
N SER A 207 7.77 13.77 20.40
CA SER A 207 6.81 12.97 21.17
C SER A 207 5.50 13.74 21.35
N THR A 208 4.38 13.03 21.22
CA THR A 208 3.05 13.57 21.51
C THR A 208 2.69 13.44 22.99
N GLU A 209 3.62 12.97 23.84
CA GLU A 209 3.44 12.78 25.28
C GLU A 209 2.20 11.93 25.60
N GLY A 210 1.96 10.90 24.80
CA GLY A 210 0.83 9.99 24.96
C GLY A 210 -0.52 10.54 24.44
N LYS A 211 -0.58 11.80 23.98
CA LYS A 211 -1.78 12.43 23.44
C LYS A 211 -1.93 12.20 21.94
N THR A 212 -3.16 12.26 21.45
CA THR A 212 -3.44 12.34 20.02
C THR A 212 -3.40 13.80 19.57
N VAL A 213 -2.63 14.07 18.52
CA VAL A 213 -2.53 15.38 17.84
C VAL A 213 -2.99 15.24 16.38
N LYS A 214 -3.17 16.37 15.70
CA LYS A 214 -3.44 16.36 14.25
C LYS A 214 -2.14 16.47 13.47
N LEU A 215 -1.83 15.45 12.68
CA LEU A 215 -0.77 15.51 11.68
C LEU A 215 -1.37 16.01 10.36
N LYS A 216 -0.89 17.15 9.89
CA LYS A 216 -1.33 17.79 8.65
C LYS A 216 -0.34 17.49 7.54
N ILE A 217 -0.83 16.97 6.42
CA ILE A 217 -0.03 16.73 5.23
C ILE A 217 -0.51 17.66 4.11
N LYS A 218 0.34 18.60 3.74
CA LYS A 218 0.17 19.45 2.56
C LYS A 218 0.71 18.75 1.33
N TYR A 219 0.04 18.90 0.19
CA TYR A 219 0.52 18.36 -1.08
C TYR A 219 -0.08 19.13 -2.25
N LYS A 220 0.67 19.26 -3.34
CA LYS A 220 0.18 19.92 -4.57
C LYS A 220 -0.57 18.92 -5.42
N SER A 221 -1.83 19.21 -5.72
CA SER A 221 -2.75 18.24 -6.30
C SER A 221 -3.14 18.58 -7.74
N PHE A 222 -3.04 17.61 -8.65
CA PHE A 222 -3.59 17.80 -10.01
C PHE A 222 -5.10 17.61 -10.05
N ALA A 223 -5.72 17.03 -9.02
CA ALA A 223 -7.17 16.88 -8.95
C ALA A 223 -7.89 18.19 -8.62
N SER A 224 -7.25 19.08 -7.84
CA SER A 224 -7.75 20.43 -7.53
C SER A 224 -7.00 21.53 -8.29
N ASN A 225 -5.89 21.21 -8.94
CA ASN A 225 -4.96 22.16 -9.56
C ASN A 225 -4.40 23.20 -8.55
N ASP A 226 -4.29 22.80 -7.27
CA ASP A 226 -3.82 23.65 -6.17
C ASP A 226 -3.25 22.78 -5.03
N TYR A 227 -2.77 23.40 -3.96
CA TYR A 227 -2.42 22.74 -2.71
C TYR A 227 -3.65 22.25 -1.96
N ASN A 228 -3.58 21.00 -1.51
CA ASN A 228 -4.54 20.39 -0.60
C ASN A 228 -3.88 20.08 0.74
N THR A 229 -4.69 19.92 1.78
CA THR A 229 -4.25 19.43 3.09
C THR A 229 -5.15 18.28 3.54
N VAL A 230 -4.54 17.22 4.04
CA VAL A 230 -5.24 16.14 4.74
C VAL A 230 -4.77 16.10 6.19
N GLU A 231 -5.71 15.88 7.11
CA GLU A 231 -5.42 15.77 8.55
C GLU A 231 -5.64 14.33 9.02
N LEU A 232 -4.69 13.81 9.78
CA LEU A 232 -4.75 12.48 10.39
C LEU A 232 -4.62 12.62 11.91
N ASP A 233 -5.30 11.74 12.63
CA ASP A 233 -5.02 11.54 14.05
C ASP A 233 -3.66 10.84 14.20
N TYR A 234 -2.77 11.45 14.97
CA TYR A 234 -1.42 10.96 15.20
C TYR A 234 -1.11 10.90 16.69
N LYS A 235 -0.52 9.79 17.11
CA LYS A 235 0.08 9.62 18.44
C LYS A 235 1.47 9.02 18.21
N SER A 236 2.50 9.60 18.81
CA SER A 236 3.85 9.04 18.71
C SER A 236 3.86 7.65 19.34
N LYS A 237 4.59 6.72 18.71
CA LYS A 237 4.84 5.41 19.30
C LYS A 237 5.64 5.61 20.59
N ASP A 238 5.23 4.96 21.67
CA ASP A 238 6.02 4.93 22.89
C ASP A 238 7.31 4.17 22.56
N THR A 239 8.40 4.91 22.41
CA THR A 239 9.74 4.35 22.37
C THR A 239 10.08 4.03 23.81
N GLY A 240 9.58 2.88 24.30
CA GLY A 240 10.12 2.31 25.53
C GLY A 240 11.64 2.27 25.36
N ASP A 241 12.36 2.89 26.30
CA ASP A 241 13.80 3.07 26.31
C ASP A 241 14.51 1.84 25.73
N THR A 242 14.92 1.94 24.47
CA THR A 242 15.85 0.99 23.84
C THR A 242 17.18 1.69 23.72
N GLU A 243 17.68 2.12 24.88
CA GLU A 243 19.11 2.22 25.14
C GLU A 243 19.54 0.90 25.81
N GLU A 244 20.07 -0.02 25.01
CA GLU A 244 21.11 -0.97 25.42
C GLU A 244 22.24 -0.96 24.38
#